data_AF-A0AAE3ZHP1-F1
#
_entry.id   AF-A0AAE3ZHP1-F1
#
_cell.length_a   1.000
_cell.length_b   1.000
_cell.length_c   1.000
_cell.angle_alpha   90.00
_cell.angle_beta   90.00
_cell.angle_gamma   90.00
#
_symmetry.space_group_name_H-M   'P 1'
#
loop_
_entity.id
_entity.type
_entity.pdbx_description
1 polymer ?
#
loop_
_entity_poly.entity_id
_entity_poly.type
_entity_poly.pdbx_seq_one_letter_code
_entity_poly.pdbx_strand_id
1 'polypeptide(L)'
;MRLPSPTSTRSLPRAVQAFLSTEASGTLLLLAATVVALVWANSPLAASYEALWHTPLAVRLGGLELQLDLRHWINDGLMALFFFVIGMEVSREFTLGEMRNRRMVAVPLLAALGGLSIPAVLYLVINAGGPGAIGWGIPMATDTAFVLGVLALVGPRCPDPLRVFLLTLAVVDDVGAIGVIAIVYTTEIRISALVTAVALFVLVLVLRRIGIRWAPLFTVLALSIWVFTVESGVHPTVVGLALGVLVRVYTPPDVRVLRVGELAQAFTRNPTPERGLAARRELQAAVPPNERLQLRLHPWTSYAVIPLFALANAGIPLGVDTLSRAATSRVTLGIVVGLVVGKFTGVVLGSWFGLRFGLGALPGQLVWGQLLGGAALAGIGFTVSLFITELAFAEEALRSEAKVGILVGSLLAAAIGRVIFWLAWNRGAVCAPPGEDESAEQLPDTLAEPVSEGDHVLGPPTAPVTLVEYADYECPHCGGMHPVVRDLRARYGDRLRFVFRHYPVDSLHPHARRAALAAEEAGSRGRFWDMHEQLFTHQRQLDTDGLAAQAERIGLSAEAVTSRNVRRHTDRVDADIASGRASGVRGTPTFFVNGRRYTGANDAKSLTAAIEAAMHE
;
A
#
# COMPACT_ATOMS: atom_id res chain seq x y z
N MET A 1 -6.93 -42.76 -15.60
CA MET A 1 -7.84 -41.76 -15.00
C MET A 1 -7.22 -40.38 -15.22
N ARG A 2 -7.67 -39.63 -16.24
CA ARG A 2 -7.14 -38.28 -16.53
C ARG A 2 -7.79 -37.31 -15.54
N LEU A 3 -6.98 -36.61 -14.75
CA LEU A 3 -7.44 -35.54 -13.87
C LEU A 3 -8.14 -34.47 -14.72
N PRO A 4 -9.28 -33.91 -14.25
CA PRO A 4 -9.92 -32.81 -14.96
C PRO A 4 -8.99 -31.60 -14.97
N SER A 5 -8.83 -31.00 -16.15
CA SER A 5 -8.13 -29.74 -16.37
C SER A 5 -8.65 -28.65 -15.43
N PRO A 6 -7.79 -27.80 -14.84
CA PRO A 6 -8.26 -26.61 -14.14
C PRO A 6 -9.06 -25.78 -15.13
N THR A 7 -10.28 -25.41 -14.72
CA THR A 7 -11.17 -24.50 -15.43
C THR A 7 -10.37 -23.30 -15.92
N SER A 8 -10.30 -23.15 -17.23
CA SER A 8 -9.83 -21.95 -17.91
C SER A 8 -10.69 -20.77 -17.48
N THR A 9 -10.28 -20.07 -16.42
CA THR A 9 -10.67 -18.67 -16.25
C THR A 9 -10.00 -17.95 -17.39
N ARG A 10 -10.76 -17.58 -18.44
CA ARG A 10 -10.29 -16.70 -19.51
C ARG A 10 -9.71 -15.46 -18.85
N SER A 11 -8.39 -15.40 -18.75
CA SER A 11 -7.69 -14.20 -18.29
C SER A 11 -8.04 -13.08 -19.25
N LEU A 12 -8.55 -11.96 -18.73
CA LEU A 12 -8.80 -10.76 -19.53
C LEU A 12 -7.56 -10.44 -20.40
N PRO A 13 -7.71 -9.89 -21.62
CA PRO A 13 -6.57 -9.50 -22.44
C PRO A 13 -5.58 -8.65 -21.64
N ARG A 14 -4.26 -8.86 -21.81
CA ARG A 14 -3.22 -8.15 -21.04
C ARG A 14 -3.38 -6.63 -21.06
N ALA A 15 -3.90 -6.07 -22.14
CA ALA A 15 -4.21 -4.64 -22.26
C ALA A 15 -5.32 -4.18 -21.28
N VAL A 16 -6.36 -4.99 -21.08
CA VAL A 16 -7.43 -4.70 -20.12
C VAL A 16 -6.92 -4.86 -18.69
N GLN A 17 -6.05 -5.85 -18.43
CA GLN A 17 -5.39 -5.99 -17.12
C GLN A 17 -4.46 -4.81 -16.82
N ALA A 18 -3.70 -4.34 -17.80
CA ALA A 18 -2.85 -3.17 -17.67
C ALA A 18 -3.67 -1.89 -17.45
N PHE A 19 -4.78 -1.72 -18.16
CA PHE A 19 -5.72 -0.61 -17.94
C PHE A 19 -6.28 -0.64 -16.52
N LEU A 20 -6.86 -1.77 -16.10
CA LEU A 20 -7.41 -2.01 -14.75
C LEU A 20 -6.35 -2.07 -13.62
N SER A 21 -5.06 -1.88 -13.94
CA SER A 21 -4.00 -1.81 -12.92
C SER A 21 -3.61 -0.39 -12.54
N THR A 22 -4.24 0.63 -13.15
CA THR A 22 -3.93 2.05 -12.91
C THR A 22 -5.03 2.73 -12.10
N GLU A 23 -4.69 3.54 -11.09
CA GLU A 23 -5.67 4.35 -10.31
C GLU A 23 -6.53 5.24 -11.23
N ALA A 24 -5.96 5.76 -12.32
CA ALA A 24 -6.65 6.59 -13.30
C ALA A 24 -7.80 5.86 -14.02
N SER A 25 -7.69 4.54 -14.24
CA SER A 25 -8.72 3.78 -14.94
C SER A 25 -10.05 3.70 -14.17
N GLY A 26 -10.00 3.62 -12.83
CA GLY A 26 -11.21 3.60 -12.00
C GLY A 26 -11.96 4.92 -12.10
N THR A 27 -11.23 6.03 -12.13
CA THR A 27 -11.80 7.37 -12.26
C THR A 27 -12.36 7.63 -13.65
N LEU A 28 -11.71 7.14 -14.70
CA LEU A 28 -12.24 7.20 -16.07
C LEU A 28 -13.56 6.42 -16.19
N LEU A 29 -13.66 5.24 -15.57
CA LEU A 29 -14.89 4.46 -15.55
C LEU A 29 -16.01 5.14 -14.75
N LEU A 30 -15.67 5.72 -13.60
CA LEU A 30 -16.60 6.52 -12.81
C LEU A 30 -17.13 7.73 -13.60
N LEU A 31 -16.25 8.46 -14.27
CA LEU A 31 -16.62 9.60 -15.12
C LEU A 31 -17.48 9.15 -16.31
N ALA A 32 -17.13 8.03 -16.96
CA ALA A 32 -17.93 7.47 -18.02
C ALA A 32 -19.34 7.08 -17.52
N ALA A 33 -19.45 6.40 -16.38
CA ALA A 33 -20.73 6.05 -15.77
C ALA A 33 -21.57 7.29 -15.43
N THR A 34 -20.92 8.35 -14.95
CA THR A 34 -21.56 9.65 -14.67
C THR A 34 -22.10 10.30 -15.93
N VAL A 35 -21.30 10.35 -17.00
CA VAL A 35 -21.73 10.88 -18.31
C VAL A 35 -22.89 10.06 -18.86
N VAL A 36 -22.83 8.71 -18.76
CA VAL A 36 -23.93 7.84 -19.18
C VAL A 36 -25.19 8.12 -18.37
N ALA A 37 -25.11 8.30 -17.05
CA ALA A 37 -26.26 8.65 -16.23
C ALA A 37 -26.89 9.98 -16.66
N LEU A 38 -26.07 11.01 -16.86
CA LEU A 38 -26.53 12.33 -17.29
C LEU A 38 -27.17 12.28 -18.68
N VAL A 39 -26.55 11.59 -19.64
CA VAL A 39 -27.10 11.44 -20.99
C VAL A 39 -28.40 10.65 -20.94
N TRP A 40 -28.45 9.54 -20.20
CA TRP A 40 -29.65 8.70 -20.12
C TRP A 40 -30.83 9.45 -19.49
N ALA A 41 -30.61 10.12 -18.35
CA ALA A 41 -31.62 10.90 -17.63
C ALA A 41 -32.14 12.13 -18.42
N ASN A 42 -31.41 12.59 -19.44
CA ASN A 42 -31.78 13.74 -20.28
C ASN A 42 -32.13 13.38 -21.73
N SER A 43 -32.19 12.10 -22.05
CA SER A 43 -32.53 11.60 -23.38
C SER A 43 -34.03 11.30 -23.50
N PRO A 44 -34.54 10.99 -24.71
CA PRO A 44 -35.90 10.45 -24.87
C PRO A 44 -36.15 9.16 -24.07
N LEU A 45 -35.09 8.51 -23.57
CA LEU A 45 -35.14 7.31 -22.73
C LEU A 45 -35.15 7.63 -21.22
N ALA A 46 -35.28 8.90 -20.81
CA ALA A 46 -35.28 9.29 -19.40
C ALA A 46 -36.30 8.52 -18.53
N ALA A 47 -37.49 8.24 -19.07
CA ALA A 47 -38.50 7.43 -18.36
C ALA A 47 -37.99 6.00 -18.06
N SER A 48 -37.19 5.41 -18.94
CA SER A 48 -36.59 4.09 -18.72
C SER A 48 -35.50 4.10 -17.66
N TYR A 49 -34.79 5.23 -17.49
CA TYR A 49 -33.80 5.40 -16.42
C TYR A 49 -34.48 5.35 -15.05
N GLU A 50 -35.52 6.16 -14.84
CA GLU A 50 -36.25 6.15 -13.57
C GLU A 50 -37.00 4.84 -13.34
N ALA A 51 -37.62 4.26 -14.38
CA ALA A 51 -38.30 2.98 -14.25
C ALA A 51 -37.35 1.85 -13.82
N LEU A 52 -36.12 1.82 -14.34
CA LEU A 52 -35.13 0.83 -13.93
C LEU A 52 -34.78 1.00 -12.44
N TRP A 53 -34.41 2.21 -12.03
CA TRP A 53 -33.90 2.41 -10.67
C TRP A 53 -34.98 2.28 -9.59
N HIS A 54 -36.24 2.57 -9.92
CA HIS A 54 -37.39 2.34 -9.05
C HIS A 54 -38.00 0.93 -9.16
N THR A 55 -37.40 0.02 -9.93
CA THR A 55 -37.88 -1.36 -10.01
C THR A 55 -37.73 -2.03 -8.63
N PRO A 56 -38.82 -2.54 -8.02
CA PRO A 56 -38.75 -3.19 -6.72
C PRO A 56 -38.09 -4.57 -6.85
N LEU A 57 -37.10 -4.83 -6.00
CA LEU A 57 -36.44 -6.12 -5.86
C LEU A 57 -36.61 -6.61 -4.42
N ALA A 58 -37.42 -7.66 -4.25
CA ALA A 58 -37.65 -8.29 -2.96
C ALA A 58 -36.90 -9.63 -2.84
N VAL A 59 -36.22 -9.82 -1.71
CA VAL A 59 -35.62 -11.11 -1.33
C VAL A 59 -36.44 -11.67 -0.17
N ARG A 60 -37.07 -12.83 -0.40
CA ARG A 60 -37.91 -13.50 0.60
C ARG A 60 -37.32 -14.85 0.99
N LEU A 61 -37.09 -15.05 2.29
CA LEU A 61 -36.59 -16.29 2.89
C LEU A 61 -37.54 -16.72 4.02
N GLY A 62 -38.47 -17.62 3.71
CA GLY A 62 -39.52 -18.02 4.65
C GLY A 62 -40.45 -16.85 4.96
N GLY A 63 -40.54 -16.47 6.25
CA GLY A 63 -41.33 -15.32 6.71
C GLY A 63 -40.58 -13.98 6.72
N LEU A 64 -39.28 -13.97 6.38
CA LEU A 64 -38.50 -12.74 6.26
C LEU A 64 -38.61 -12.20 4.83
N GLU A 65 -39.00 -10.94 4.68
CA GLU A 65 -39.10 -10.25 3.40
C GLU A 65 -38.36 -8.91 3.48
N LEU A 66 -37.34 -8.76 2.64
CA LEU A 66 -36.62 -7.51 2.45
C LEU A 66 -36.95 -6.98 1.05
N GLN A 67 -37.71 -5.89 0.99
CA GLN A 67 -38.11 -5.24 -0.26
C GLN A 67 -37.43 -3.87 -0.36
N LEU A 68 -36.60 -3.68 -1.39
CA LEU A 68 -35.93 -2.43 -1.72
C LEU A 68 -36.00 -2.22 -3.23
N ASP A 69 -35.97 -0.97 -3.72
CA ASP A 69 -35.78 -0.73 -5.15
C ASP A 69 -34.30 -0.91 -5.54
N LEU A 70 -34.01 -0.98 -6.85
CA LEU A 70 -32.64 -1.18 -7.33
C LEU A 70 -31.69 -0.06 -6.88
N ARG A 71 -32.15 1.18 -6.75
CA ARG A 71 -31.33 2.30 -6.26
C ARG A 71 -30.93 2.09 -4.80
N HIS A 72 -31.86 1.69 -3.93
CA HIS A 72 -31.58 1.38 -2.53
C HIS A 72 -30.71 0.14 -2.36
N TRP A 73 -30.85 -0.90 -3.20
CA TRP A 73 -29.91 -2.04 -3.18
C TRP A 73 -28.46 -1.63 -3.43
N ILE A 74 -28.24 -0.65 -4.32
CA ILE A 74 -26.92 -0.10 -4.58
C ILE A 74 -26.46 0.76 -3.40
N ASN A 75 -27.31 1.68 -2.95
CA ASN A 75 -26.99 2.67 -1.91
C ASN A 75 -26.79 2.04 -0.53
N ASP A 76 -27.58 1.04 -0.16
CA ASP A 76 -27.50 0.42 1.16
C ASP A 76 -26.63 -0.84 1.15
N GLY A 77 -26.67 -1.60 0.06
CA GLY A 77 -25.93 -2.86 -0.08
C GLY A 77 -24.50 -2.64 -0.56
N LEU A 78 -24.33 -2.09 -1.76
CA LEU A 78 -23.00 -1.96 -2.36
C LEU A 78 -22.16 -0.90 -1.65
N MET A 79 -22.75 0.20 -1.17
CA MET A 79 -21.98 1.18 -0.38
C MET A 79 -21.55 0.60 0.97
N ALA A 80 -22.30 -0.31 1.58
CA ALA A 80 -21.82 -0.99 2.79
C ALA A 80 -20.55 -1.81 2.50
N LEU A 81 -20.42 -2.41 1.31
CA LEU A 81 -19.19 -3.06 0.86
C LEU A 81 -18.06 -2.03 0.61
N PHE A 82 -18.35 -0.89 0.01
CA PHE A 82 -17.38 0.20 -0.16
C PHE A 82 -16.83 0.67 1.19
N PHE A 83 -17.70 1.00 2.14
CA PHE A 83 -17.29 1.43 3.48
C PHE A 83 -16.65 0.33 4.30
N PHE A 84 -16.93 -0.95 4.01
CA PHE A 84 -16.15 -2.07 4.56
C PHE A 84 -14.70 -2.05 4.08
N VAL A 85 -14.45 -1.76 2.81
CA VAL A 85 -13.08 -1.58 2.29
C VAL A 85 -12.41 -0.36 2.93
N ILE A 86 -13.12 0.76 3.05
CA ILE A 86 -12.61 1.95 3.77
C ILE A 86 -12.28 1.61 5.23
N GLY A 87 -13.12 0.87 5.94
CA GLY A 87 -12.84 0.45 7.32
C GLY A 87 -11.61 -0.43 7.44
N MET A 88 -11.36 -1.31 6.46
CA MET A 88 -10.11 -2.07 6.39
C MET A 88 -8.91 -1.14 6.17
N GLU A 89 -9.04 -0.12 5.31
CA GLU A 89 -7.98 0.85 5.04
C GLU A 89 -7.66 1.69 6.28
N VAL A 90 -8.68 2.17 6.99
CA VAL A 90 -8.52 2.83 8.30
C VAL A 90 -7.68 1.97 9.24
N SER A 91 -8.07 0.70 9.44
CA SER A 91 -7.34 -0.18 10.35
C SER A 91 -5.91 -0.45 9.88
N ARG A 92 -5.70 -0.58 8.56
CA ARG A 92 -4.38 -0.76 7.96
C ARG A 92 -3.50 0.44 8.22
N GLU A 93 -4.00 1.64 7.97
CA GLU A 93 -3.22 2.87 8.11
C GLU A 93 -2.80 3.11 9.56
N PHE A 94 -3.71 2.88 10.52
CA PHE A 94 -3.39 2.96 11.96
C PHE A 94 -2.32 1.96 12.42
N THR A 95 -2.14 0.83 11.73
CA THR A 95 -1.25 -0.26 12.17
C THR A 95 0.06 -0.30 11.40
N LEU A 96 0.00 -0.16 10.07
CA LEU A 96 1.12 -0.33 9.15
C LEU A 96 1.51 0.97 8.42
N GLY A 97 0.62 1.96 8.36
CA GLY A 97 0.82 3.20 7.61
C GLY A 97 1.26 4.39 8.46
N GLU A 98 1.10 5.59 7.90
CA GLU A 98 1.58 6.84 8.50
C GLU A 98 0.79 7.23 9.76
N MET A 99 -0.50 6.82 9.80
CA MET A 99 -1.33 6.46 10.97
C MET A 99 -0.62 6.26 12.32
N ARG A 100 0.49 5.51 12.28
CA ARG A 100 1.22 5.07 13.47
C ARG A 100 2.01 6.21 14.13
N ASN A 101 2.54 7.13 13.34
CA ASN A 101 3.35 8.24 13.84
C ASN A 101 2.48 9.45 14.15
N ARG A 102 2.23 9.68 15.45
CA ARG A 102 1.38 10.79 15.93
C ARG A 102 1.77 12.16 15.38
N ARG A 103 3.07 12.40 15.13
CA ARG A 103 3.55 13.67 14.54
C ARG A 103 3.21 13.79 13.06
N MET A 104 3.19 12.68 12.32
CA MET A 104 2.88 12.69 10.87
C MET A 104 1.37 12.78 10.62
N VAL A 105 0.56 12.27 11.55
CA VAL A 105 -0.91 12.20 11.43
C VAL A 105 -1.60 13.47 11.90
N ALA A 106 -1.01 14.19 12.84
CA ALA A 106 -1.65 15.36 13.45
C ALA A 106 -2.07 16.41 12.41
N VAL A 107 -1.23 16.67 11.40
CA VAL A 107 -1.50 17.67 10.36
C VAL A 107 -2.65 17.23 9.44
N PRO A 108 -2.62 16.04 8.79
CA PRO A 108 -3.76 15.53 8.03
C PRO A 108 -5.07 15.46 8.84
N LEU A 109 -5.01 15.06 10.11
CA LEU A 109 -6.18 14.98 10.99
C LEU A 109 -6.80 16.37 11.23
N LEU A 110 -5.98 17.37 11.57
CA LEU A 110 -6.44 18.75 11.76
C LEU A 110 -6.98 19.35 10.45
N ALA A 111 -6.33 19.04 9.33
CA ALA A 111 -6.78 19.43 8.00
C ALA A 111 -8.14 18.83 7.65
N ALA A 112 -8.37 17.56 7.95
CA ALA A 112 -9.65 16.88 7.78
C ALA A 112 -10.72 17.47 8.71
N LEU A 113 -10.43 17.69 10.00
CA LEU A 113 -11.36 18.33 10.92
C LEU A 113 -11.78 19.74 10.46
N GLY A 114 -10.83 20.54 9.96
CA GLY A 114 -11.13 21.82 9.31
C GLY A 114 -11.93 21.65 8.02
N GLY A 115 -11.57 20.66 7.21
CA GLY A 115 -12.23 20.28 5.97
C GLY A 115 -13.63 19.70 6.15
N LEU A 116 -14.01 19.24 7.34
CA LEU A 116 -15.37 18.83 7.69
C LEU A 116 -16.17 20.02 8.25
N SER A 117 -15.60 20.73 9.22
CA SER A 117 -16.32 21.76 9.97
C SER A 117 -16.60 23.04 9.17
N ILE A 118 -15.62 23.56 8.43
CA ILE A 118 -15.78 24.84 7.71
C ILE A 118 -16.84 24.75 6.59
N PRO A 119 -16.85 23.72 5.72
CA PRO A 119 -17.90 23.58 4.71
C PRO A 119 -19.30 23.50 5.29
N ALA A 120 -19.47 22.73 6.38
CA ALA A 120 -20.75 22.59 7.07
C ALA A 120 -21.26 23.94 7.60
N VAL A 121 -20.39 24.70 8.27
CA VAL A 121 -20.74 26.01 8.81
C VAL A 121 -21.08 26.99 7.68
N LEU A 122 -20.30 27.05 6.60
CA LEU A 122 -20.59 27.93 5.47
C LEU A 122 -21.93 27.58 4.80
N TYR A 123 -22.22 26.28 4.65
CA TYR A 123 -23.51 25.83 4.12
C TYR A 123 -24.67 26.27 5.02
N LEU A 124 -24.54 26.06 6.33
CA LEU A 124 -25.57 26.43 7.31
C LEU A 124 -25.82 27.93 7.32
N VAL A 125 -24.78 28.76 7.23
CA VAL A 125 -24.94 30.22 7.16
C VAL A 125 -25.74 30.63 5.93
N ILE A 126 -25.50 30.00 4.78
CA ILE A 126 -26.22 30.32 3.53
C ILE A 126 -27.66 29.80 3.55
N ASN A 127 -27.90 28.64 4.15
CA ASN A 127 -29.20 27.97 4.18
C ASN A 127 -29.97 28.15 5.50
N ALA A 128 -29.53 29.07 6.36
CA ALA A 128 -30.10 29.30 7.68
C ALA A 128 -31.61 29.62 7.58
N GLY A 129 -32.42 28.92 8.38
CA GLY A 129 -33.87 29.09 8.43
C GLY A 129 -34.65 28.61 7.19
N GLY A 130 -33.98 28.01 6.21
CA GLY A 130 -34.63 27.43 5.02
C GLY A 130 -34.83 25.91 5.14
N PRO A 131 -35.70 25.32 4.29
CA PRO A 131 -35.91 23.86 4.25
C PRO A 131 -34.64 23.08 3.89
N GLY A 132 -33.70 23.73 3.18
CA GLY A 132 -32.40 23.16 2.82
C GLY A 132 -31.42 23.02 3.99
N ALA A 133 -31.66 23.61 5.17
CA ALA A 133 -30.67 23.66 6.25
C ALA A 133 -30.17 22.27 6.71
N ILE A 134 -31.00 21.24 6.59
CA ILE A 134 -30.65 19.85 6.93
C ILE A 134 -29.53 19.27 6.04
N GLY A 135 -29.27 19.85 4.87
CA GLY A 135 -28.25 19.40 3.91
C GLY A 135 -26.80 19.77 4.25
N TRP A 136 -26.49 20.21 5.47
CA TRP A 136 -25.16 20.69 5.84
C TRP A 136 -24.05 19.63 5.80
N GLY A 137 -24.41 18.35 5.86
CA GLY A 137 -23.48 17.24 5.66
C GLY A 137 -22.96 17.11 4.23
N ILE A 138 -23.70 17.65 3.23
CA ILE A 138 -23.40 17.44 1.80
C ILE A 138 -22.01 17.95 1.40
N PRO A 139 -21.61 19.21 1.71
CA PRO A 139 -20.29 19.72 1.30
C PRO A 139 -19.13 19.28 2.22
N MET A 140 -19.39 18.43 3.21
CA MET A 140 -18.34 17.93 4.12
C MET A 140 -17.55 16.77 3.54
N ALA A 141 -18.10 16.04 2.56
CA ALA A 141 -17.47 14.82 2.09
C ALA A 141 -16.46 15.08 0.97
N THR A 142 -15.48 14.18 0.82
CA THR A 142 -14.48 14.20 -0.23
C THR A 142 -14.44 12.81 -0.88
N ASP A 143 -14.55 12.76 -2.20
CA ASP A 143 -14.49 11.52 -2.97
C ASP A 143 -13.02 11.14 -3.24
N THR A 144 -12.48 10.27 -2.39
CA THR A 144 -11.11 9.77 -2.48
C THR A 144 -10.76 9.24 -3.87
N ALA A 145 -11.66 8.45 -4.48
CA ALA A 145 -11.41 7.82 -5.77
C ALA A 145 -11.26 8.89 -6.86
N PHE A 146 -12.17 9.86 -6.89
CA PHE A 146 -12.15 10.93 -7.89
C PHE A 146 -10.97 11.90 -7.66
N VAL A 147 -10.69 12.26 -6.40
CA VAL A 147 -9.54 13.11 -6.05
C VAL A 147 -8.23 12.52 -6.53
N LEU A 148 -7.99 11.22 -6.27
CA LEU A 148 -6.75 10.56 -6.66
C LEU A 148 -6.65 10.36 -8.18
N GLY A 149 -7.76 10.07 -8.85
CA GLY A 149 -7.77 10.01 -10.31
C GLY A 149 -7.53 11.35 -10.99
N VAL A 150 -8.16 12.42 -10.49
CA VAL A 150 -7.91 13.78 -10.98
C VAL A 150 -6.46 14.19 -10.68
N LEU A 151 -5.93 13.85 -9.51
CA LEU A 151 -4.52 14.05 -9.17
C LEU A 151 -3.59 13.35 -10.18
N ALA A 152 -3.92 12.16 -10.65
CA ALA A 152 -3.14 11.48 -11.70
C ALA A 152 -3.21 12.18 -13.08
N LEU A 153 -4.29 12.94 -13.36
CA LEU A 153 -4.50 13.64 -14.64
C LEU A 153 -3.97 15.07 -14.65
N VAL A 154 -4.14 15.82 -13.56
CA VAL A 154 -3.84 17.27 -13.48
C VAL A 154 -2.90 17.62 -12.33
N GLY A 155 -2.50 16.64 -11.53
CA GLY A 155 -1.62 16.84 -10.37
C GLY A 155 -0.17 17.14 -10.74
N PRO A 156 0.66 17.38 -9.73
CA PRO A 156 2.07 17.69 -9.92
C PRO A 156 2.83 16.47 -10.46
N ARG A 157 3.97 16.69 -11.11
CA ARG A 157 4.83 15.61 -11.63
C ARG A 157 5.29 14.60 -10.56
N CYS A 158 5.34 15.03 -9.30
CA CYS A 158 5.68 14.21 -8.15
C CYS A 158 4.52 14.24 -7.12
N PRO A 159 3.47 13.43 -7.33
CA PRO A 159 2.27 13.46 -6.51
C PRO A 159 2.42 12.61 -5.24
N ASP A 160 3.48 11.83 -5.04
CA ASP A 160 3.49 10.78 -4.01
C ASP A 160 3.31 11.29 -2.57
N PRO A 161 4.04 12.32 -2.09
CA PRO A 161 3.79 12.88 -0.76
C PRO A 161 2.38 13.47 -0.63
N LEU A 162 1.87 14.06 -1.72
CA LEU A 162 0.54 14.63 -1.77
C LEU A 162 -0.56 13.54 -1.80
N ARG A 163 -0.31 12.42 -2.48
CA ARG A 163 -1.20 11.25 -2.53
C ARG A 163 -1.36 10.68 -1.12
N VAL A 164 -0.25 10.50 -0.40
CA VAL A 164 -0.26 10.01 0.99
C VAL A 164 -1.04 10.96 1.91
N PHE A 165 -0.80 12.28 1.79
CA PHE A 165 -1.55 13.29 2.53
C PHE A 165 -3.06 13.22 2.25
N LEU A 166 -3.45 13.19 0.97
CA LEU A 166 -4.85 13.16 0.55
C LEU A 166 -5.55 11.85 0.91
N LEU A 167 -4.85 10.71 0.83
CA LEU A 167 -5.37 9.43 1.30
C LEU A 167 -5.69 9.50 2.80
N THR A 168 -4.76 10.00 3.61
CA THR A 168 -4.97 10.11 5.06
C THR A 168 -6.11 11.07 5.39
N LEU A 169 -6.14 12.23 4.72
CA LEU A 169 -7.20 13.22 4.87
C LEU A 169 -8.57 12.62 4.53
N ALA A 170 -8.67 11.95 3.38
CA ALA A 170 -9.93 11.44 2.88
C ALA A 170 -10.45 10.27 3.73
N VAL A 171 -9.56 9.42 4.26
CA VAL A 171 -9.92 8.38 5.24
C VAL A 171 -10.57 8.99 6.49
N VAL A 172 -10.01 10.08 7.02
CA VAL A 172 -10.59 10.79 8.18
C VAL A 172 -11.92 11.45 7.81
N ASP A 173 -11.99 12.09 6.65
CA ASP A 173 -13.21 12.72 6.15
C ASP A 173 -14.35 11.71 5.95
N ASP A 174 -14.06 10.53 5.37
CA ASP A 174 -15.03 9.45 5.16
C ASP A 174 -15.58 8.93 6.48
N VAL A 175 -14.69 8.65 7.45
CA VAL A 175 -15.11 8.22 8.81
C VAL A 175 -15.95 9.31 9.49
N GLY A 176 -15.55 10.58 9.36
CA GLY A 176 -16.29 11.73 9.87
C GLY A 176 -17.68 11.86 9.25
N ALA A 177 -17.77 11.76 7.92
CA ALA A 177 -19.01 11.84 7.15
C ALA A 177 -19.98 10.71 7.53
N ILE A 178 -19.50 9.47 7.66
CA ILE A 178 -20.32 8.33 8.11
C ILE A 178 -20.82 8.55 9.54
N GLY A 179 -19.96 9.08 10.43
CA GLY A 179 -20.36 9.43 11.80
C GLY A 179 -21.50 10.45 11.82
N VAL A 180 -21.42 11.48 10.97
CA VAL A 180 -22.49 12.46 10.79
C VAL A 180 -23.76 11.82 10.23
N ILE A 181 -23.65 10.97 9.20
CA ILE A 181 -24.78 10.20 8.63
C ILE A 181 -25.51 9.43 9.73
N ALA A 182 -24.76 8.67 10.54
CA ALA A 182 -25.32 7.83 11.58
C ALA A 182 -26.08 8.60 12.68
N ILE A 183 -25.59 9.79 13.03
CA ILE A 183 -26.12 10.56 14.17
C ILE A 183 -27.23 11.53 13.73
N VAL A 184 -27.08 12.15 12.56
CA VAL A 184 -27.90 13.31 12.14
C VAL A 184 -29.02 12.91 11.21
N TYR A 185 -28.78 11.96 10.31
CA TYR A 185 -29.72 11.59 9.25
C TYR A 185 -30.52 10.32 9.58
N THR A 186 -30.39 9.79 10.80
CA THR A 186 -31.22 8.70 11.31
C THR A 186 -32.49 9.28 11.94
N THR A 187 -33.65 9.04 11.32
CA THR A 187 -34.94 9.67 11.72
C THR A 187 -35.79 8.81 12.63
N GLU A 188 -35.87 7.50 12.38
CA GLU A 188 -36.62 6.54 13.20
C GLU A 188 -35.76 5.34 13.55
N ILE A 189 -35.76 4.94 14.83
CA ILE A 189 -34.98 3.79 15.30
C ILE A 189 -35.91 2.69 15.80
N ARG A 190 -35.91 1.54 15.11
CA ARG A 190 -36.55 0.32 15.63
C ARG A 190 -35.59 -0.37 16.59
N ILE A 191 -35.84 -0.19 17.88
CA ILE A 191 -34.98 -0.67 18.97
C ILE A 191 -34.77 -2.20 18.90
N SER A 192 -35.79 -2.98 18.56
CA SER A 192 -35.68 -4.45 18.48
C SER A 192 -34.66 -4.91 17.43
N ALA A 193 -34.72 -4.34 16.23
CA ALA A 193 -33.78 -4.61 15.15
C ALA A 193 -32.37 -4.10 15.52
N LEU A 194 -32.27 -2.90 16.11
CA LEU A 194 -30.99 -2.34 16.56
C LEU A 194 -30.30 -3.22 17.61
N VAL A 195 -31.03 -3.65 18.64
CA VAL A 195 -30.50 -4.54 19.69
C VAL A 195 -30.03 -5.86 19.09
N THR A 196 -30.76 -6.40 18.11
CA THR A 196 -30.37 -7.63 17.42
C THR A 196 -29.08 -7.43 16.60
N ALA A 197 -28.97 -6.32 15.86
CA ALA A 197 -27.76 -5.97 15.13
C ALA A 197 -26.54 -5.82 16.07
N VAL A 198 -26.71 -5.13 17.20
CA VAL A 198 -25.67 -4.98 18.22
C VAL A 198 -25.29 -6.32 18.85
N ALA A 199 -26.25 -7.17 19.17
CA ALA A 199 -25.98 -8.51 19.73
C ALA A 199 -25.17 -9.38 18.76
N LEU A 200 -25.51 -9.35 17.47
CA LEU A 200 -24.75 -10.04 16.41
C LEU A 200 -23.35 -9.45 16.22
N PHE A 201 -23.20 -8.12 16.32
CA PHE A 201 -21.89 -7.47 16.29
C PHE A 201 -21.03 -7.87 17.49
N VAL A 202 -21.60 -7.92 18.70
CA VAL A 202 -20.92 -8.43 19.90
C VAL A 202 -20.52 -9.89 19.73
N LEU A 203 -21.38 -10.72 19.12
CA LEU A 203 -21.05 -12.10 18.78
C LEU A 203 -19.83 -12.18 17.85
N VAL A 204 -19.74 -11.33 16.83
CA VAL A 204 -18.54 -11.21 15.96
C VAL A 204 -17.29 -10.92 16.79
N LEU A 205 -17.36 -9.99 17.76
CA LEU A 205 -16.25 -9.67 18.65
C LEU A 205 -15.82 -10.87 19.52
N VAL A 206 -16.79 -11.60 20.08
CA VAL A 206 -16.55 -12.79 20.91
C VAL A 206 -15.90 -13.90 20.10
N LEU A 207 -16.46 -14.24 18.93
CA LEU A 207 -15.92 -15.29 18.05
C LEU A 207 -14.49 -14.95 17.57
N ARG A 208 -14.24 -13.67 17.26
CA ARG A 208 -12.91 -13.16 16.94
C ARG A 208 -11.94 -13.33 18.11
N ARG A 209 -12.37 -13.00 19.34
CA ARG A 209 -11.53 -13.10 20.56
C ARG A 209 -11.17 -14.55 20.88
N ILE A 210 -12.08 -15.50 20.66
CA ILE A 210 -11.85 -16.95 20.83
C ILE A 210 -10.93 -17.51 19.72
N GLY A 211 -10.68 -16.74 18.66
CA GLY A 211 -9.73 -17.11 17.60
C GLY A 211 -10.34 -17.92 16.46
N ILE A 212 -11.67 -17.91 16.31
CA ILE A 212 -12.36 -18.55 15.19
C ILE A 212 -12.03 -17.80 13.89
N ARG A 213 -11.64 -18.53 12.84
CA ARG A 213 -11.20 -17.96 11.54
C ARG A 213 -12.06 -18.39 10.36
N TRP A 214 -13.27 -18.91 10.61
CA TRP A 214 -14.11 -19.46 9.57
C TRP A 214 -14.85 -18.35 8.81
N ALA A 215 -14.29 -17.94 7.65
CA ALA A 215 -14.80 -16.81 6.86
C ALA A 215 -16.30 -16.89 6.52
N PRO A 216 -16.89 -18.05 6.13
CA PRO A 216 -18.32 -18.12 5.84
C PRO A 216 -19.22 -17.71 7.00
N LEU A 217 -18.85 -18.03 8.24
CA LEU A 217 -19.60 -17.60 9.44
C LEU A 217 -19.62 -16.08 9.57
N PHE A 218 -18.46 -15.43 9.44
CA PHE A 218 -18.38 -13.98 9.51
C PHE A 218 -19.14 -13.31 8.36
N THR A 219 -19.17 -13.92 7.17
CA THR A 219 -20.00 -13.42 6.06
C THR A 219 -21.49 -13.50 6.38
N VAL A 220 -21.98 -14.63 6.90
CA VAL A 220 -23.39 -14.77 7.30
C VAL A 220 -23.75 -13.79 8.42
N LEU A 221 -22.88 -13.63 9.42
CA LEU A 221 -23.08 -12.65 10.49
C LEU A 221 -23.08 -11.22 9.94
N ALA A 222 -22.16 -10.87 9.05
CA ALA A 222 -22.11 -9.55 8.43
C ALA A 222 -23.40 -9.22 7.66
N LEU A 223 -23.89 -10.17 6.85
CA LEU A 223 -25.16 -10.03 6.13
C LEU A 223 -26.34 -9.91 7.09
N SER A 224 -26.35 -10.69 8.18
CA SER A 224 -27.42 -10.63 9.18
C SER A 224 -27.42 -9.27 9.90
N ILE A 225 -26.26 -8.76 10.32
CA ILE A 225 -26.11 -7.44 10.94
C ILE A 225 -26.58 -6.37 9.95
N TRP A 226 -26.21 -6.46 8.67
CA TRP A 226 -26.65 -5.54 7.63
C TRP A 226 -28.18 -5.51 7.49
N VAL A 227 -28.85 -6.66 7.39
CA VAL A 227 -30.33 -6.74 7.31
C VAL A 227 -30.99 -6.09 8.53
N PHE A 228 -30.56 -6.46 9.74
CA PHE A 228 -31.13 -5.87 10.96
C PHE A 228 -30.81 -4.37 11.11
N THR A 229 -29.73 -3.90 10.48
CA THR A 229 -29.39 -2.48 10.47
C THR A 229 -30.33 -1.72 9.53
N VAL A 230 -30.58 -2.23 8.33
CA VAL A 230 -31.62 -1.70 7.41
C VAL A 230 -32.97 -1.62 8.14
N GLU A 231 -33.39 -2.70 8.80
CA GLU A 231 -34.65 -2.72 9.56
C GLU A 231 -34.65 -1.79 10.77
N SER A 232 -33.48 -1.52 11.37
CA SER A 232 -33.37 -0.64 12.53
C SER A 232 -33.52 0.84 12.21
N GLY A 233 -33.37 1.23 10.94
CA GLY A 233 -33.32 2.62 10.50
C GLY A 233 -31.94 3.27 10.61
N VAL A 234 -30.96 2.62 11.27
CA VAL A 234 -29.56 3.05 11.23
C VAL A 234 -29.00 2.78 9.84
N HIS A 235 -28.14 3.68 9.35
CA HIS A 235 -27.57 3.54 8.01
C HIS A 235 -26.65 2.30 7.88
N PRO A 236 -26.87 1.38 6.92
CA PRO A 236 -26.11 0.12 6.80
C PRO A 236 -24.62 0.28 6.51
N THR A 237 -24.22 1.43 5.96
CA THR A 237 -22.81 1.79 5.70
C THR A 237 -21.95 1.87 6.96
N VAL A 238 -22.55 2.23 8.10
CA VAL A 238 -21.89 2.25 9.42
C VAL A 238 -21.41 0.86 9.80
N VAL A 239 -22.21 -0.17 9.53
CA VAL A 239 -21.85 -1.57 9.78
C VAL A 239 -20.72 -2.01 8.86
N GLY A 240 -20.75 -1.60 7.60
CA GLY A 240 -19.65 -1.80 6.65
C GLY A 240 -18.33 -1.32 7.25
N LEU A 241 -18.26 -0.03 7.61
CA LEU A 241 -17.08 0.57 8.24
C LEU A 241 -16.67 -0.19 9.52
N ALA A 242 -17.63 -0.41 10.44
CA ALA A 242 -17.35 -1.04 11.73
C ALA A 242 -16.77 -2.45 11.57
N LEU A 243 -17.34 -3.27 10.69
CA LEU A 243 -16.83 -4.62 10.40
C LEU A 243 -15.47 -4.57 9.69
N GLY A 244 -15.26 -3.60 8.79
CA GLY A 244 -13.98 -3.39 8.10
C GLY A 244 -12.83 -3.13 9.08
N VAL A 245 -13.06 -2.25 10.05
CA VAL A 245 -12.08 -1.94 11.11
C VAL A 245 -11.74 -3.16 11.98
N LEU A 246 -12.64 -4.13 12.10
CA LEU A 246 -12.39 -5.36 12.87
C LEU A 246 -11.52 -6.38 12.13
N VAL A 247 -11.35 -6.25 10.80
CA VAL A 247 -10.53 -7.18 10.02
C VAL A 247 -9.08 -7.08 10.46
N ARG A 248 -8.54 -8.21 10.92
CA ARG A 248 -7.22 -8.25 11.56
C ARG A 248 -6.10 -7.82 10.61
N VAL A 249 -5.33 -6.82 11.05
CA VAL A 249 -4.06 -6.38 10.47
C VAL A 249 -2.94 -6.53 11.53
N TYR A 250 -1.73 -6.84 11.09
CA TYR A 250 -0.54 -6.95 11.94
C TYR A 250 0.71 -6.85 11.07
N THR A 251 1.82 -6.40 11.64
CA THR A 251 3.12 -6.47 10.96
C THR A 251 3.57 -7.92 10.90
N PRO A 252 3.86 -8.50 9.72
CA PRO A 252 4.39 -9.84 9.60
C PRO A 252 5.71 -9.95 10.38
N PRO A 253 5.86 -10.90 11.33
CA PRO A 253 7.14 -11.07 12.01
C PRO A 253 8.17 -11.68 11.05
N ASP A 254 9.41 -11.19 11.11
CA ASP A 254 10.52 -11.62 10.23
C ASP A 254 10.67 -13.14 10.19
N VAL A 255 10.51 -13.82 11.33
CA VAL A 255 10.59 -15.28 11.45
C VAL A 255 9.62 -16.00 10.52
N ARG A 256 8.40 -15.49 10.32
CA ARG A 256 7.44 -16.12 9.40
C ARG A 256 7.84 -15.89 7.95
N VAL A 257 8.33 -14.70 7.61
CA VAL A 257 8.78 -14.38 6.26
C VAL A 257 9.98 -15.24 5.88
N LEU A 258 10.93 -15.41 6.79
CA LEU A 258 12.08 -16.30 6.63
C LEU A 258 11.64 -17.77 6.47
N ARG A 259 10.71 -18.25 7.30
CA ARG A 259 10.16 -19.62 7.18
C ARG A 259 9.46 -19.88 5.84
N VAL A 260 8.82 -18.86 5.23
CA VAL A 260 8.27 -19.00 3.87
C VAL A 260 9.40 -19.29 2.87
N GLY A 261 10.54 -18.61 2.99
CA GLY A 261 11.73 -18.87 2.19
C GLY A 261 12.25 -20.30 2.36
N GLU A 262 12.38 -20.78 3.60
CA GLU A 262 12.80 -22.15 3.91
C GLU A 262 11.87 -23.19 3.29
N LEU A 263 10.55 -23.03 3.45
CA LEU A 263 9.56 -23.97 2.93
C LEU A 263 9.50 -23.93 1.39
N ALA A 264 9.64 -22.76 0.79
CA ALA A 264 9.74 -22.61 -0.66
C ALA A 264 11.01 -23.30 -1.20
N GLN A 265 12.16 -23.12 -0.54
CA GLN A 265 13.39 -23.79 -0.92
C GLN A 265 13.28 -25.32 -0.74
N ALA A 266 12.67 -25.79 0.34
CA ALA A 266 12.41 -27.21 0.57
C ALA A 266 11.49 -27.82 -0.49
N PHE A 267 10.48 -27.08 -0.95
CA PHE A 267 9.64 -27.47 -2.08
C PHE A 267 10.43 -27.53 -3.39
N THR A 268 11.29 -26.54 -3.67
CA THR A 268 12.16 -26.56 -4.87
C THR A 268 13.15 -27.71 -4.86
N ARG A 269 13.69 -28.08 -3.68
CA ARG A 269 14.57 -29.25 -3.53
C ARG A 269 13.84 -30.57 -3.75
N ASN A 270 12.58 -30.68 -3.33
CA ASN A 270 11.78 -31.89 -3.49
C ASN A 270 10.27 -31.56 -3.58
N PRO A 271 9.74 -31.40 -4.81
CA PRO A 271 8.40 -30.89 -5.06
C PRO A 271 7.33 -31.94 -4.76
N THR A 272 6.89 -31.93 -3.50
CA THR A 272 5.85 -32.82 -2.95
C THR A 272 4.59 -32.03 -2.60
N PRO A 273 3.39 -32.61 -2.71
CA PRO A 273 2.15 -31.94 -2.35
C PRO A 273 2.13 -31.43 -0.91
N GLU A 274 2.69 -32.17 0.05
CA GLU A 274 2.73 -31.75 1.45
C GLU A 274 3.58 -30.49 1.64
N ARG A 275 4.76 -30.42 1.00
CA ARG A 275 5.63 -29.24 1.07
C ARG A 275 5.04 -28.03 0.36
N GLY A 276 4.40 -28.25 -0.80
CA GLY A 276 3.68 -27.19 -1.50
C GLY A 276 2.54 -26.61 -0.66
N LEU A 277 1.77 -27.47 0.01
CA LEU A 277 0.70 -27.04 0.92
C LEU A 277 1.26 -26.33 2.17
N ALA A 278 2.37 -26.81 2.73
CA ALA A 278 3.04 -26.17 3.86
C ALA A 278 3.54 -24.76 3.51
N ALA A 279 4.27 -24.62 2.40
CA ALA A 279 4.72 -23.32 1.89
C ALA A 279 3.54 -22.38 1.63
N ARG A 280 2.48 -22.87 0.99
CA ARG A 280 1.26 -22.07 0.73
C ARG A 280 0.58 -21.63 2.02
N ARG A 281 0.46 -22.50 3.03
CA ARG A 281 -0.15 -22.19 4.32
C ARG A 281 0.65 -21.13 5.07
N GLU A 282 1.98 -21.25 5.09
CA GLU A 282 2.82 -20.27 5.78
C GLU A 282 2.80 -18.92 5.06
N LEU A 283 2.86 -18.90 3.72
CA LEU A 283 2.73 -17.68 2.93
C LEU A 283 1.39 -16.97 3.22
N GLN A 284 0.29 -17.73 3.26
CA GLN A 284 -1.03 -17.20 3.58
C GLN A 284 -1.15 -16.70 5.04
N ALA A 285 -0.34 -17.21 5.95
CA ALA A 285 -0.29 -16.79 7.35
C ALA A 285 0.66 -15.61 7.60
N ALA A 286 1.68 -15.44 6.73
CA ALA A 286 2.60 -14.32 6.77
C ALA A 286 1.89 -13.01 6.38
N VAL A 287 1.01 -13.04 5.37
CA VAL A 287 0.26 -11.86 4.93
C VAL A 287 -1.03 -11.69 5.75
N PRO A 288 -1.31 -10.50 6.32
CA PRO A 288 -2.52 -10.26 7.11
C PRO A 288 -3.82 -10.51 6.32
N PRO A 289 -4.88 -11.01 6.97
CA PRO A 289 -6.19 -11.16 6.32
C PRO A 289 -6.73 -9.87 5.72
N ASN A 290 -6.51 -8.73 6.38
CA ASN A 290 -6.90 -7.40 5.90
C ASN A 290 -6.34 -7.12 4.50
N GLU A 291 -5.02 -7.11 4.32
CA GLU A 291 -4.37 -6.84 3.02
C GLU A 291 -4.82 -7.84 1.94
N ARG A 292 -4.98 -9.12 2.29
CA ARG A 292 -5.46 -10.15 1.36
C ARG A 292 -6.88 -9.90 0.89
N LEU A 293 -7.76 -9.41 1.77
CA LEU A 293 -9.14 -9.05 1.41
C LEU A 293 -9.15 -7.76 0.58
N GLN A 294 -8.36 -6.76 0.95
CA GLN A 294 -8.25 -5.50 0.20
C GLN A 294 -7.81 -5.74 -1.24
N LEU A 295 -6.77 -6.54 -1.48
CA LEU A 295 -6.32 -6.90 -2.83
C LEU A 295 -7.42 -7.54 -3.68
N ARG A 296 -8.39 -8.20 -3.06
CA ARG A 296 -9.54 -8.81 -3.74
C ARG A 296 -10.68 -7.83 -3.92
N LEU A 297 -11.04 -7.07 -2.88
CA LEU A 297 -12.24 -6.24 -2.84
C LEU A 297 -12.04 -4.87 -3.47
N HIS A 298 -10.84 -4.28 -3.36
CA HIS A 298 -10.56 -2.94 -3.88
C HIS A 298 -10.85 -2.80 -5.40
N PRO A 299 -10.46 -3.77 -6.27
CA PRO A 299 -10.86 -3.71 -7.68
C PRO A 299 -12.39 -3.75 -7.87
N TRP A 300 -13.11 -4.57 -7.10
CA TRP A 300 -14.57 -4.63 -7.21
C TRP A 300 -15.24 -3.34 -6.77
N THR A 301 -14.75 -2.73 -5.69
CA THR A 301 -15.31 -1.45 -5.23
C THR A 301 -15.04 -0.35 -6.25
N SER A 302 -13.81 -0.23 -6.74
CA SER A 302 -13.41 0.86 -7.64
C SER A 302 -13.94 0.71 -9.06
N TYR A 303 -14.08 -0.52 -9.58
CA TYR A 303 -14.49 -0.77 -10.97
C TYR A 303 -15.96 -1.15 -11.15
N ALA A 304 -16.63 -1.63 -10.10
CA ALA A 304 -18.04 -2.02 -10.18
C ALA A 304 -18.91 -1.19 -9.27
N VAL A 305 -18.63 -1.16 -7.95
CA VAL A 305 -19.51 -0.50 -6.97
C VAL A 305 -19.62 1.00 -7.22
N ILE A 306 -18.48 1.72 -7.25
CA ILE A 306 -18.48 3.18 -7.36
C ILE A 306 -19.05 3.64 -8.72
N PRO A 307 -18.67 3.06 -9.88
CA PRO A 307 -19.29 3.43 -11.16
C PRO A 307 -20.79 3.10 -11.22
N LEU A 308 -21.23 1.97 -10.67
CA LEU A 308 -22.66 1.61 -10.63
C LEU A 308 -23.45 2.56 -9.71
N PHE A 309 -22.87 2.94 -8.57
CA PHE A 309 -23.42 3.96 -7.68
C PHE A 309 -23.59 5.30 -8.39
N ALA A 310 -22.56 5.75 -9.11
CA ALA A 310 -22.64 6.99 -9.89
C ALA A 310 -23.69 6.89 -11.00
N LEU A 311 -23.78 5.74 -11.69
CA LEU A 311 -24.80 5.51 -12.71
C LEU A 311 -26.23 5.65 -12.15
N ALA A 312 -26.47 5.15 -10.94
CA ALA A 312 -27.78 5.14 -10.30
C ALA A 312 -28.19 6.47 -9.66
N ASN A 313 -27.21 7.31 -9.25
CA ASN A 313 -27.48 8.51 -8.45
C ASN A 313 -27.12 9.83 -9.13
N ALA A 314 -26.22 9.84 -10.12
CA ALA A 314 -25.76 11.06 -10.77
C ALA A 314 -26.68 11.55 -11.91
N GLY A 315 -27.65 10.73 -12.34
CA GLY A 315 -28.63 11.13 -13.35
C GLY A 315 -29.53 12.23 -12.80
N ILE A 316 -29.42 13.43 -13.38
CA ILE A 316 -30.26 14.57 -13.03
C ILE A 316 -30.93 15.17 -14.27
N PRO A 317 -32.20 15.60 -14.18
CA PRO A 317 -32.85 16.36 -15.26
C PRO A 317 -32.22 17.75 -15.40
N LEU A 318 -31.48 17.97 -16.50
CA LEU A 318 -30.81 19.22 -16.89
C LEU A 318 -31.72 20.10 -17.77
N GLY A 319 -33.01 20.21 -17.42
CA GLY A 319 -33.92 21.14 -18.08
C GLY A 319 -33.50 22.59 -17.84
N VAL A 320 -33.83 23.48 -18.79
CA VAL A 320 -33.57 24.94 -18.67
C VAL A 320 -34.18 25.50 -17.37
N ASP A 321 -35.39 25.04 -17.03
CA ASP A 321 -36.06 25.39 -15.78
C ASP A 321 -35.26 24.94 -14.55
N THR A 322 -34.85 23.67 -14.50
CA THR A 322 -34.06 23.12 -13.39
C THR A 322 -32.72 23.85 -13.22
N LEU A 323 -32.02 24.14 -14.31
CA LEU A 323 -30.75 24.88 -14.28
C LEU A 323 -30.94 26.32 -13.78
N SER A 324 -32.01 26.99 -14.22
CA SER A 324 -32.31 28.36 -13.78
C SER A 324 -32.65 28.44 -12.28
N ARG A 325 -33.42 27.46 -11.77
CA ARG A 325 -33.72 27.33 -10.35
C ARG A 325 -32.47 26.98 -9.55
N ALA A 326 -31.69 26.01 -10.01
CA ALA A 326 -30.44 25.63 -9.34
C ALA A 326 -29.46 26.79 -9.24
N ALA A 327 -29.33 27.64 -10.27
CA ALA A 327 -28.41 28.78 -10.27
C ALA A 327 -28.71 29.83 -9.19
N THR A 328 -29.98 29.94 -8.77
CA THR A 328 -30.42 30.91 -7.75
C THR A 328 -30.75 30.25 -6.41
N SER A 329 -30.75 28.93 -6.35
CA SER A 329 -31.03 28.18 -5.12
C SER A 329 -29.94 28.35 -4.07
N ARG A 330 -30.36 28.59 -2.83
CA ARG A 330 -29.47 28.65 -1.66
C ARG A 330 -28.79 27.31 -1.40
N VAL A 331 -29.44 26.19 -1.76
CA VAL A 331 -28.87 24.84 -1.58
C VAL A 331 -27.70 24.65 -2.53
N THR A 332 -27.89 24.94 -3.82
CA THR A 332 -26.82 24.87 -4.83
C THR A 332 -25.66 25.76 -4.46
N LEU A 333 -25.92 27.04 -4.17
CA LEU A 333 -24.88 28.01 -3.81
C LEU A 333 -24.16 27.61 -2.52
N GLY A 334 -24.90 27.14 -1.52
CA GLY A 334 -24.34 26.64 -0.27
C GLY A 334 -23.39 25.47 -0.48
N ILE A 335 -23.76 24.50 -1.33
CA ILE A 335 -22.91 23.36 -1.66
C ILE A 335 -21.67 23.80 -2.45
N VAL A 336 -21.83 24.64 -3.48
CA VAL A 336 -20.70 25.12 -4.28
C VAL A 336 -19.71 25.89 -3.41
N VAL A 337 -20.19 26.80 -2.55
CA VAL A 337 -19.32 27.56 -1.63
C VAL A 337 -18.69 26.64 -0.59
N GLY A 338 -19.44 25.70 -0.02
CA GLY A 338 -18.91 24.73 0.94
C GLY A 338 -17.81 23.85 0.34
N LEU A 339 -18.03 23.28 -0.84
CA LEU A 339 -17.08 22.42 -1.54
C LEU A 339 -15.86 23.18 -2.07
N VAL A 340 -16.05 24.37 -2.63
CA VAL A 340 -14.92 25.12 -3.25
C VAL A 340 -14.17 25.94 -2.22
N VAL A 341 -14.87 26.79 -1.47
CA VAL A 341 -14.24 27.72 -0.52
C VAL A 341 -14.06 27.06 0.83
N GLY A 342 -15.09 26.37 1.33
CA GLY A 342 -15.07 25.74 2.65
C GLY A 342 -13.99 24.67 2.77
N LYS A 343 -13.93 23.72 1.84
CA LYS A 343 -12.94 22.63 1.89
C LYS A 343 -11.54 23.16 1.73
N PHE A 344 -11.31 24.01 0.72
CA PHE A 344 -10.00 24.63 0.51
C PHE A 344 -9.53 25.36 1.77
N THR A 345 -10.37 26.23 2.33
CA THR A 345 -10.02 27.01 3.53
C THR A 345 -9.84 26.12 4.75
N GLY A 346 -10.71 25.13 4.95
CA GLY A 346 -10.67 24.17 6.06
C GLY A 346 -9.39 23.35 6.09
N VAL A 347 -9.04 22.74 4.95
CA VAL A 347 -7.83 21.93 4.81
C VAL A 347 -6.58 22.78 5.00
N VAL A 348 -6.53 23.98 4.40
CA VAL A 348 -5.39 24.90 4.52
C VAL A 348 -5.21 25.42 5.93
N LEU A 349 -6.29 25.91 6.57
CA LEU A 349 -6.22 26.42 7.94
C LEU A 349 -5.90 25.32 8.95
N GLY A 350 -6.50 24.14 8.80
CA GLY A 350 -6.20 22.98 9.66
C GLY A 350 -4.74 22.55 9.53
N SER A 351 -4.22 22.50 8.30
CA SER A 351 -2.81 22.20 8.04
C SER A 351 -1.87 23.26 8.61
N TRP A 352 -2.18 24.54 8.37
CA TRP A 352 -1.42 25.68 8.90
C TRP A 352 -1.40 25.70 10.42
N PHE A 353 -2.54 25.44 11.07
CA PHE A 353 -2.61 25.36 12.52
C PHE A 353 -1.71 24.23 13.06
N GLY A 354 -1.80 23.03 12.48
CA GLY A 354 -0.96 21.90 12.88
C GLY A 354 0.54 22.21 12.79
N LEU A 355 0.97 22.88 11.72
CA LEU A 355 2.37 23.24 11.50
C LEU A 355 2.82 24.43 12.36
N ARG A 356 1.99 25.48 12.48
CA ARG A 356 2.30 26.72 13.21
C ARG A 356 2.54 26.49 14.71
N PHE A 357 1.83 25.52 15.28
CA PHE A 357 1.94 25.15 16.69
C PHE A 357 2.86 23.93 16.92
N GLY A 358 3.55 23.44 15.88
CA GLY A 358 4.47 22.31 16.00
C GLY A 358 3.81 21.00 16.43
N LEU A 359 2.51 20.83 16.14
CA LEU A 359 1.74 19.63 16.50
C LEU A 359 2.09 18.43 15.60
N GLY A 360 2.63 18.70 14.40
CA GLY A 360 3.06 17.67 13.47
C GLY A 360 3.89 18.20 12.30
N ALA A 361 4.18 17.31 11.37
CA ALA A 361 4.89 17.60 10.12
C ALA A 361 4.08 17.11 8.92
N LEU A 362 4.33 17.68 7.74
CA LEU A 362 3.75 17.15 6.50
C LEU A 362 4.44 15.84 6.11
N PRO A 363 3.71 14.88 5.51
CA PRO A 363 4.31 13.64 5.03
C PRO A 363 5.27 13.91 3.86
N GLY A 364 6.46 13.31 3.92
CA GLY A 364 7.53 13.54 2.95
C GLY A 364 7.99 14.99 2.87
N GLN A 365 8.53 15.40 1.72
CA GLN A 365 8.93 16.79 1.43
C GLN A 365 7.80 17.59 0.77
N LEU A 366 6.56 17.46 1.29
CA LEU A 366 5.39 18.13 0.72
C LEU A 366 5.49 19.66 0.90
N VAL A 367 5.48 20.40 -0.22
CA VAL A 367 5.55 21.86 -0.22
C VAL A 367 4.17 22.51 -0.20
N TRP A 368 4.09 23.75 0.29
CA TRP A 368 2.84 24.52 0.38
C TRP A 368 2.09 24.64 -0.95
N GLY A 369 2.78 24.83 -2.08
CA GLY A 369 2.13 24.91 -3.39
C GLY A 369 1.38 23.63 -3.78
N GLN A 370 1.93 22.47 -3.43
CA GLN A 370 1.28 21.17 -3.66
C GLN A 370 0.13 20.96 -2.68
N LEU A 371 0.31 21.33 -1.41
CA LEU A 371 -0.74 21.26 -0.40
C LEU A 371 -1.95 22.14 -0.77
N LEU A 372 -1.74 23.36 -1.26
CA LEU A 372 -2.83 24.24 -1.72
C LEU A 372 -3.60 23.62 -2.90
N GLY A 373 -2.90 23.03 -3.86
CA GLY A 373 -3.57 22.35 -4.98
C GLY A 373 -4.35 21.12 -4.53
N GLY A 374 -3.80 20.34 -3.59
CA GLY A 374 -4.49 19.21 -2.95
C GLY A 374 -5.71 19.63 -2.15
N ALA A 375 -5.62 20.72 -1.39
CA ALA A 375 -6.73 21.28 -0.64
C ALA A 375 -7.89 21.72 -1.54
N ALA A 376 -7.58 22.22 -2.75
CA ALA A 376 -8.61 22.52 -3.74
C ALA A 376 -9.25 21.23 -4.28
N LEU A 377 -8.44 20.20 -4.60
CA LEU A 377 -8.97 18.91 -5.03
C LEU A 377 -9.83 18.22 -3.96
N ALA A 378 -9.54 18.40 -2.67
CA ALA A 378 -10.36 17.88 -1.58
C ALA A 378 -11.82 18.41 -1.60
N GLY A 379 -12.09 19.49 -2.35
CA GLY A 379 -13.44 19.98 -2.64
C GLY A 379 -14.26 19.12 -3.59
N ILE A 380 -13.72 18.03 -4.14
CA ILE A 380 -14.46 17.09 -4.98
C ILE A 380 -15.24 16.14 -4.06
N GLY A 381 -16.51 16.46 -3.78
CA GLY A 381 -17.36 15.65 -2.89
C GLY A 381 -18.17 14.54 -3.58
N PHE A 382 -18.23 14.57 -4.91
CA PHE A 382 -19.02 13.71 -5.82
C PHE A 382 -19.81 12.55 -5.18
N THR A 383 -19.23 11.34 -5.05
CA THR A 383 -19.99 10.14 -4.63
C THR A 383 -20.62 10.25 -3.23
N VAL A 384 -19.83 10.62 -2.23
CA VAL A 384 -20.31 10.70 -0.84
C VAL A 384 -21.25 11.90 -0.65
N SER A 385 -21.03 13.02 -1.35
CA SER A 385 -21.99 14.15 -1.35
C SER A 385 -23.32 13.78 -2.02
N LEU A 386 -23.30 13.04 -3.13
CA LEU A 386 -24.52 12.52 -3.79
C LEU A 386 -25.26 11.58 -2.85
N PHE A 387 -24.53 10.75 -2.12
CA PHE A 387 -25.08 9.85 -1.13
C PHE A 387 -25.78 10.59 0.02
N ILE A 388 -25.11 11.57 0.63
CA ILE A 388 -25.70 12.40 1.71
C ILE A 388 -26.92 13.18 1.20
N THR A 389 -26.92 13.58 -0.08
CA THR A 389 -28.07 14.28 -0.69
C THR A 389 -29.34 13.43 -0.67
N GLU A 390 -29.24 12.14 -1.00
CA GLU A 390 -30.38 11.22 -0.96
C GLU A 390 -30.91 11.01 0.47
N LEU A 391 -30.05 11.12 1.48
CA LEU A 391 -30.42 11.00 2.89
C LEU A 391 -30.99 12.30 3.47
N ALA A 392 -30.48 13.45 3.01
CA ALA A 392 -30.83 14.75 3.56
C ALA A 392 -32.18 15.27 3.05
N PHE A 393 -32.55 14.97 1.80
CA PHE A 393 -33.70 15.59 1.16
C PHE A 393 -34.72 14.57 0.68
N ALA A 394 -35.94 14.66 1.23
CA ALA A 394 -37.08 13.90 0.74
C ALA A 394 -37.67 14.49 -0.56
N GLU A 395 -37.53 15.80 -0.78
CA GLU A 395 -38.09 16.49 -1.94
C GLU A 395 -37.18 16.40 -3.17
N GLU A 396 -37.75 15.99 -4.30
CA GLU A 396 -36.99 15.81 -5.56
C GLU A 396 -36.38 17.12 -6.08
N ALA A 397 -37.04 18.26 -5.83
CA ALA A 397 -36.53 19.57 -6.23
C ALA A 397 -35.21 19.90 -5.52
N LEU A 398 -35.16 19.72 -4.19
CA LEU A 398 -33.96 19.96 -3.39
C LEU A 398 -32.84 18.97 -3.74
N ARG A 399 -33.17 17.70 -4.00
CA ARG A 399 -32.19 16.71 -4.49
C ARG A 399 -31.58 17.15 -5.82
N SER A 400 -32.40 17.57 -6.77
CA SER A 400 -31.93 18.02 -8.09
C SER A 400 -31.01 19.24 -7.98
N GLU A 401 -31.40 20.25 -7.18
CA GLU A 401 -30.58 21.45 -6.92
C GLU A 401 -29.25 21.09 -6.25
N ALA A 402 -29.27 20.21 -5.25
CA ALA A 402 -28.08 19.76 -4.55
C ALA A 402 -27.12 19.00 -5.48
N LYS A 403 -27.62 18.07 -6.29
CA LYS A 403 -26.83 17.31 -7.27
C LYS A 403 -26.16 18.23 -8.30
N VAL A 404 -26.86 19.27 -8.78
CA VAL A 404 -26.24 20.31 -9.64
C VAL A 404 -25.13 21.03 -8.89
N GLY A 405 -25.36 21.44 -7.64
CA GLY A 405 -24.35 22.09 -6.80
C GLY A 405 -23.10 21.23 -6.59
N ILE A 406 -23.26 19.93 -6.35
CA ILE A 406 -22.16 18.97 -6.19
C ILE A 406 -21.34 18.86 -7.47
N LEU A 407 -22.00 18.70 -8.62
CA LEU A 407 -21.33 18.59 -9.92
C LEU A 407 -20.55 19.86 -10.27
N VAL A 408 -21.20 21.02 -10.15
CA VAL A 408 -20.56 22.33 -10.42
C VAL A 408 -19.42 22.58 -9.44
N GLY A 409 -19.64 22.35 -8.14
CA GLY A 409 -18.63 22.52 -7.10
C GLY A 409 -17.41 21.63 -7.33
N SER A 410 -17.63 20.34 -7.65
CA SER A 410 -16.56 19.38 -7.93
C SER A 410 -15.75 19.75 -9.18
N LEU A 411 -16.42 20.21 -10.25
CA LEU A 411 -15.76 20.69 -11.46
C LEU A 411 -14.92 21.95 -11.20
N LEU A 412 -15.46 22.91 -10.44
CA LEU A 412 -14.73 24.12 -10.05
C LEU A 412 -13.54 23.80 -9.16
N ALA A 413 -13.70 22.91 -8.18
CA ALA A 413 -12.62 22.42 -7.31
C ALA A 413 -11.48 21.80 -8.14
N ALA A 414 -11.80 20.94 -9.10
CA ALA A 414 -10.82 20.34 -10.02
C ALA A 414 -10.12 21.39 -10.90
N ALA A 415 -10.87 22.36 -11.45
CA ALA A 415 -10.32 23.43 -12.27
C ALA A 415 -9.38 24.36 -11.47
N ILE A 416 -9.78 24.74 -10.26
CA ILE A 416 -8.97 25.55 -9.35
C ILE A 416 -7.71 24.79 -8.95
N GLY A 417 -7.82 23.51 -8.59
CA GLY A 417 -6.67 22.66 -8.30
C GLY A 417 -5.68 22.63 -9.46
N ARG A 418 -6.16 22.43 -10.70
CA ARG A 418 -5.32 22.49 -11.92
C ARG A 418 -4.61 23.83 -12.07
N VAL A 419 -5.31 24.95 -11.87
CA VAL A 419 -4.72 26.29 -11.96
C VAL A 419 -3.66 26.50 -10.88
N ILE A 420 -3.92 26.07 -9.64
CA ILE A 420 -2.95 26.17 -8.53
C ILE A 420 -1.71 25.33 -8.84
N PHE A 421 -1.87 24.08 -9.29
CA PHE A 421 -0.72 23.25 -9.68
C PHE A 421 0.08 23.88 -10.81
N TRP A 422 -0.59 24.44 -11.82
CA TRP A 422 0.07 25.14 -12.92
C TRP A 422 0.84 26.38 -12.46
N LEU A 423 0.28 27.20 -11.56
CA LEU A 423 0.93 28.38 -11.00
C LEU A 423 2.09 28.04 -10.05
N ALA A 424 1.92 27.01 -9.23
CA ALA A 424 2.94 26.53 -8.30
C ALA A 424 4.12 25.90 -9.07
N TRP A 425 3.85 25.30 -10.22
CA TRP A 425 4.86 24.68 -11.08
C TRP A 425 5.83 25.70 -11.69
N ASN A 426 5.33 26.87 -12.12
CA ASN A 426 6.17 27.94 -12.70
C ASN A 426 7.14 28.59 -11.70
N ARG A 427 7.08 28.24 -10.41
CA ARG A 427 7.96 28.78 -9.35
C ARG A 427 8.97 27.78 -8.79
N GLY A 428 9.24 26.69 -9.49
CA GLY A 428 10.37 25.81 -9.18
C GLY A 428 10.10 24.78 -8.09
N ALA A 429 8.94 24.11 -8.12
CA ALA A 429 8.74 22.88 -7.37
C ALA A 429 9.58 21.77 -8.02
N VAL A 430 10.89 21.77 -7.73
CA VAL A 430 11.79 20.64 -7.93
C VAL A 430 11.06 19.46 -7.32
N CYS A 431 10.77 18.45 -8.14
CA CYS A 431 10.60 17.10 -7.63
C CYS A 431 11.83 16.85 -6.78
N ALA A 432 11.72 17.01 -5.46
CA ALA A 432 12.71 16.43 -4.60
C ALA A 432 12.82 14.98 -5.08
N PRO A 433 14.02 14.48 -5.44
CA PRO A 433 14.19 13.04 -5.55
C PRO A 433 13.56 12.44 -4.29
N PRO A 434 12.86 11.29 -4.38
CA PRO A 434 12.23 10.65 -3.22
C PRO A 434 13.20 10.78 -2.06
N GLY A 435 12.72 11.47 -1.01
CA GLY A 435 13.59 12.14 -0.06
C GLY A 435 14.74 11.26 0.37
N GLU A 436 15.94 11.82 0.35
CA GLU A 436 17.14 11.31 1.02
C GLU A 436 16.97 11.22 2.56
N ASP A 437 15.72 11.27 3.06
CA ASP A 437 15.31 11.25 4.47
C ASP A 437 14.36 10.08 4.81
N GLU A 438 14.29 9.04 3.98
CA GLU A 438 14.27 7.69 4.55
C GLU A 438 15.66 7.12 4.37
N SER A 439 16.36 6.90 5.48
CA SER A 439 17.73 6.42 5.55
C SER A 439 17.93 5.05 4.87
N ALA A 440 17.96 5.02 3.55
CA ALA A 440 19.13 4.50 2.89
C ALA A 440 20.27 5.44 3.27
N GLU A 441 20.83 5.23 4.47
CA GLU A 441 22.23 5.53 4.77
C GLU A 441 22.97 5.46 3.43
N GLN A 442 23.45 6.59 2.90
CA GLN A 442 24.30 6.58 1.72
C GLN A 442 25.45 5.67 2.11
N LEU A 443 25.36 4.42 1.64
CA LEU A 443 26.31 3.42 2.04
C LEU A 443 27.64 3.92 1.51
N PRO A 444 28.68 3.95 2.36
CA PRO A 444 29.99 4.39 1.91
C PRO A 444 30.32 3.80 0.54
N ASP A 445 30.57 4.70 -0.41
CA ASP A 445 30.98 4.34 -1.77
C ASP A 445 32.45 3.94 -1.80
N THR A 446 33.14 4.10 -0.68
CA THR A 446 34.53 3.72 -0.49
C THR A 446 34.66 2.64 0.58
N LEU A 447 35.64 1.77 0.40
CA LEU A 447 36.05 0.79 1.39
C LEU A 447 36.59 1.53 2.63
N ALA A 448 35.95 1.35 3.78
CA ALA A 448 36.27 2.09 4.99
C ALA A 448 37.64 1.67 5.57
N GLU A 449 37.93 0.37 5.54
CA GLU A 449 39.23 -0.17 5.96
C GLU A 449 39.99 -0.71 4.75
N PRO A 450 41.17 -0.16 4.44
CA PRO A 450 41.98 -0.63 3.32
C PRO A 450 42.40 -2.09 3.51
N VAL A 451 42.83 -2.72 2.41
CA VAL A 451 43.34 -4.09 2.43
C VAL A 451 44.59 -4.17 3.31
N SER A 452 44.60 -5.09 4.26
CA SER A 452 45.64 -5.27 5.28
C SER A 452 46.38 -6.60 5.11
N GLU A 453 47.43 -6.82 5.90
CA GLU A 453 48.15 -8.12 5.95
C GLU A 453 47.30 -9.27 6.53
N GLY A 454 46.23 -8.96 7.27
CA GLY A 454 45.31 -9.95 7.81
C GLY A 454 44.26 -10.44 6.80
N ASP A 455 44.18 -9.83 5.62
CA ASP A 455 43.26 -10.25 4.57
C ASP A 455 43.79 -11.45 3.79
N HIS A 456 42.89 -12.33 3.35
CA HIS A 456 43.25 -13.42 2.44
C HIS A 456 43.34 -12.86 1.02
N VAL A 457 44.56 -12.81 0.48
CA VAL A 457 44.88 -12.17 -0.81
C VAL A 457 45.41 -13.19 -1.82
N LEU A 458 45.04 -13.01 -3.09
CA LEU A 458 45.66 -13.66 -4.23
C LEU A 458 46.07 -12.63 -5.29
N GLY A 459 47.26 -12.80 -5.86
CA GLY A 459 47.87 -11.84 -6.80
C GLY A 459 48.82 -10.86 -6.09
N PRO A 460 49.68 -10.16 -6.84
CA PRO A 460 50.69 -9.29 -6.26
C PRO A 460 50.08 -7.99 -5.69
N PRO A 461 50.68 -7.40 -4.64
CA PRO A 461 50.22 -6.11 -4.10
C PRO A 461 50.40 -4.95 -5.10
N THR A 462 51.24 -5.12 -6.13
CA THR A 462 51.50 -4.16 -7.21
C THR A 462 50.52 -4.27 -8.37
N ALA A 463 49.51 -5.13 -8.29
CA ALA A 463 48.49 -5.24 -9.34
C ALA A 463 47.76 -3.90 -9.53
N PRO A 464 47.51 -3.45 -10.78
CA PRO A 464 46.81 -2.21 -11.07
C PRO A 464 45.35 -2.20 -10.57
N VAL A 465 44.73 -3.38 -10.43
CA VAL A 465 43.36 -3.50 -9.92
C VAL A 465 43.33 -4.39 -8.69
N THR A 466 42.73 -3.88 -7.61
CA THR A 466 42.36 -4.64 -6.41
C THR A 466 40.85 -4.83 -6.34
N LEU A 467 40.41 -6.09 -6.39
CA LEU A 467 39.01 -6.50 -6.23
C LEU A 467 38.81 -7.08 -4.84
N VAL A 468 38.04 -6.39 -3.99
CA VAL A 468 37.64 -6.89 -2.66
C VAL A 468 36.22 -7.43 -2.74
N GLU A 469 36.01 -8.66 -2.26
CA GLU A 469 34.70 -9.27 -2.15
C GLU A 469 34.33 -9.51 -0.68
N TYR A 470 33.17 -8.98 -0.27
CA TYR A 470 32.49 -9.42 0.94
C TYR A 470 31.47 -10.48 0.59
N ALA A 471 31.66 -11.69 1.11
CA ALA A 471 30.84 -12.84 0.72
C ALA A 471 30.50 -13.78 1.88
N ASP A 472 29.49 -14.59 1.60
CA ASP A 472 28.94 -15.59 2.49
C ASP A 472 28.97 -16.94 1.75
N TYR A 473 29.57 -17.96 2.36
CA TYR A 473 29.73 -19.29 1.76
C TYR A 473 28.41 -20.02 1.49
N GLU A 474 27.32 -19.69 2.19
CA GLU A 474 26.01 -20.32 2.00
C GLU A 474 25.10 -19.49 1.05
N CYS A 475 25.51 -18.26 0.71
CA CYS A 475 24.78 -17.40 -0.21
C CYS A 475 24.79 -17.94 -1.66
N PRO A 476 23.63 -18.17 -2.30
CA PRO A 476 23.57 -18.65 -3.68
C PRO A 476 24.15 -17.66 -4.70
N HIS A 477 24.04 -16.36 -4.44
CA HIS A 477 24.60 -15.33 -5.33
C HIS A 477 26.13 -15.29 -5.24
N CYS A 478 26.72 -15.47 -4.05
CA CYS A 478 28.17 -15.61 -3.89
C CYS A 478 28.66 -16.86 -4.63
N GLY A 479 27.98 -17.99 -4.47
CA GLY A 479 28.31 -19.23 -5.20
C GLY A 479 28.20 -19.09 -6.72
N GLY A 480 27.23 -18.32 -7.21
CA GLY A 480 27.12 -18.00 -8.64
C GLY A 480 28.25 -17.11 -9.16
N MET A 481 28.81 -16.24 -8.31
CA MET A 481 29.93 -15.37 -8.64
C MET A 481 31.29 -16.03 -8.47
N HIS A 482 31.41 -17.10 -7.67
CA HIS A 482 32.68 -17.78 -7.42
C HIS A 482 33.38 -18.26 -8.71
N PRO A 483 32.73 -18.96 -9.66
CA PRO A 483 33.33 -19.28 -10.95
C PRO A 483 33.71 -18.04 -11.77
N VAL A 484 32.91 -16.97 -11.70
CA VAL A 484 33.17 -15.71 -12.42
C VAL A 484 34.46 -15.06 -11.91
N VAL A 485 34.61 -14.94 -10.59
CA VAL A 485 35.82 -14.37 -9.98
C VAL A 485 37.04 -15.23 -10.28
N ARG A 486 36.90 -16.56 -10.25
CA ARG A 486 37.97 -17.49 -10.64
C ARG A 486 38.41 -17.29 -12.09
N ASP A 487 37.46 -17.15 -13.01
CA ASP A 487 37.74 -16.94 -14.44
C ASP A 487 38.38 -15.57 -14.69
N LEU A 488 37.94 -14.51 -13.97
CA LEU A 488 38.56 -13.18 -14.02
C LEU A 488 40.02 -13.23 -13.54
N ARG A 489 40.30 -13.93 -12.45
CA ARG A 489 41.67 -14.11 -11.95
C ARG A 489 42.54 -14.87 -12.95
N ALA A 490 42.03 -15.93 -13.56
CA ALA A 490 42.74 -16.66 -14.61
C ALA A 490 43.01 -15.77 -15.85
N ARG A 491 42.06 -14.92 -16.22
CA ARG A 491 42.17 -14.00 -17.36
C ARG A 491 43.18 -12.87 -17.14
N TYR A 492 43.20 -12.26 -15.95
CA TYR A 492 44.02 -11.08 -15.69
C TYR A 492 45.37 -11.37 -15.03
N GLY A 493 45.53 -12.56 -14.42
CA GLY A 493 46.79 -13.01 -13.80
C GLY A 493 47.31 -11.99 -12.79
N ASP A 494 48.59 -11.64 -12.90
CA ASP A 494 49.28 -10.69 -12.02
C ASP A 494 48.74 -9.26 -12.08
N ARG A 495 47.82 -8.96 -13.01
CA ARG A 495 47.19 -7.65 -13.12
C ARG A 495 45.97 -7.46 -12.19
N LEU A 496 45.52 -8.52 -11.52
CA LEU A 496 44.38 -8.47 -10.62
C LEU A 496 44.75 -9.03 -9.24
N ARG A 497 44.66 -8.18 -8.22
CA ARG A 497 44.72 -8.58 -6.82
C ARG A 497 43.31 -8.85 -6.33
N PHE A 498 43.04 -10.07 -5.89
CA PHE A 498 41.76 -10.47 -5.32
C PHE A 498 41.87 -10.59 -3.80
N VAL A 499 40.88 -10.07 -3.09
CA VAL A 499 40.81 -10.06 -1.63
C VAL A 499 39.44 -10.55 -1.20
N PHE A 500 39.42 -11.49 -0.25
CA PHE A 500 38.19 -12.05 0.28
C PHE A 500 38.00 -11.67 1.75
N ARG A 501 36.81 -11.17 2.09
CA ARG A 501 36.38 -10.87 3.46
C ARG A 501 35.08 -11.60 3.80
N HIS A 502 35.00 -12.12 5.02
CA HIS A 502 33.82 -12.84 5.49
C HIS A 502 32.67 -11.88 5.82
N TYR A 503 31.49 -12.12 5.25
CA TYR A 503 30.26 -11.42 5.64
C TYR A 503 29.09 -12.40 5.77
N PRO A 504 29.16 -13.36 6.73
CA PRO A 504 28.08 -14.32 6.94
C PRO A 504 26.80 -13.62 7.38
N VAL A 505 25.72 -13.85 6.64
CA VAL A 505 24.40 -13.28 6.90
C VAL A 505 23.63 -14.23 7.82
N ASP A 506 24.02 -14.27 9.10
CA ASP A 506 23.57 -15.24 10.11
C ASP A 506 22.03 -15.36 10.22
N SER A 507 21.29 -14.31 9.87
CA SER A 507 19.82 -14.30 9.88
C SER A 507 19.18 -15.11 8.74
N LEU A 508 19.89 -15.29 7.63
CA LEU A 508 19.42 -15.95 6.42
C LEU A 508 20.14 -17.28 6.17
N HIS A 509 21.39 -17.39 6.63
CA HIS A 509 22.29 -18.50 6.33
C HIS A 509 22.87 -19.08 7.63
N PRO A 510 22.24 -20.13 8.21
CA PRO A 510 22.56 -20.64 9.54
C PRO A 510 23.92 -21.34 9.65
N HIS A 511 24.52 -21.73 8.51
CA HIS A 511 25.81 -22.40 8.43
C HIS A 511 26.95 -21.48 7.99
N ALA A 512 26.64 -20.31 7.41
CA ALA A 512 27.60 -19.34 6.90
C ALA A 512 28.74 -19.00 7.87
N ARG A 513 28.42 -18.62 9.11
CA ARG A 513 29.43 -18.27 10.11
C ARG A 513 30.32 -19.45 10.47
N ARG A 514 29.78 -20.67 10.55
CA ARG A 514 30.62 -21.86 10.81
C ARG A 514 31.55 -22.16 9.64
N ALA A 515 31.06 -21.99 8.41
CA ALA A 515 31.88 -22.12 7.22
C ALA A 515 33.00 -21.07 7.16
N ALA A 516 32.71 -19.81 7.51
CA ALA A 516 33.72 -18.75 7.63
C ALA A 516 34.79 -19.09 8.67
N LEU A 517 34.37 -19.51 9.86
CA LEU A 517 35.26 -19.95 10.93
C LEU A 517 36.11 -21.17 10.53
N ALA A 518 35.54 -22.13 9.79
CA ALA A 518 36.26 -23.28 9.25
C ALA A 518 37.30 -22.88 8.19
N ALA A 519 37.00 -21.88 7.37
CA ALA A 519 37.94 -21.30 6.40
C ALA A 519 39.13 -20.65 7.10
N GLU A 520 38.89 -19.84 8.14
CA GLU A 520 39.96 -19.22 8.94
C GLU A 520 40.83 -20.25 9.67
N GLU A 521 40.22 -21.33 10.18
CA GLU A 521 40.97 -22.42 10.78
C GLU A 521 41.87 -23.14 9.77
N ALA A 522 41.40 -23.37 8.55
CA ALA A 522 42.24 -23.86 7.46
C ALA A 522 43.33 -22.84 7.08
N GLY A 523 43.00 -21.55 7.10
CA GLY A 523 43.92 -20.44 6.86
C GLY A 523 45.08 -20.38 7.85
N SER A 524 44.83 -20.62 9.14
CA SER A 524 45.88 -20.72 10.16
C SER A 524 46.90 -21.85 9.92
N ARG A 525 46.60 -22.77 8.98
CA ARG A 525 47.47 -23.86 8.53
C ARG A 525 47.94 -23.69 7.08
N GLY A 526 47.75 -22.51 6.50
CA GLY A 526 48.14 -22.22 5.11
C GLY A 526 47.23 -22.85 4.05
N ARG A 527 46.00 -23.26 4.40
CA ARG A 527 45.06 -23.96 3.51
C ARG A 527 43.76 -23.18 3.28
N PHE A 528 43.76 -21.85 3.47
CA PHE A 528 42.56 -21.01 3.34
C PHE A 528 41.88 -21.19 1.96
N TRP A 529 42.65 -21.03 0.89
CA TRP A 529 42.11 -21.05 -0.47
C TRP A 529 41.61 -22.43 -0.91
N ASP A 530 42.25 -23.50 -0.44
CA ASP A 530 41.76 -24.86 -0.66
C ASP A 530 40.39 -25.06 0.02
N MET A 531 40.26 -24.58 1.26
CA MET A 531 38.99 -24.64 1.99
C MET A 531 37.92 -23.76 1.34
N HIS A 532 38.28 -22.53 0.93
CA HIS A 532 37.40 -21.61 0.23
C HIS A 532 36.83 -22.25 -1.05
N GLU A 533 37.65 -22.94 -1.86
CA GLU A 533 37.17 -23.66 -3.05
C GLU A 533 36.23 -24.81 -2.67
N GLN A 534 36.54 -25.60 -1.64
CA GLN A 534 35.67 -26.69 -1.20
C GLN A 534 34.31 -26.19 -0.70
N LEU A 535 34.30 -25.10 0.08
CA LEU A 535 33.07 -24.53 0.65
C LEU A 535 32.14 -23.97 -0.45
N PHE A 536 32.67 -23.26 -1.44
CA PHE A 536 31.87 -22.79 -2.58
C PHE A 536 31.48 -23.90 -3.56
N THR A 537 32.30 -24.94 -3.72
CA THR A 537 31.93 -26.10 -4.55
C THR A 537 30.80 -26.90 -3.89
N HIS A 538 30.76 -26.94 -2.56
CA HIS A 538 29.82 -27.73 -1.77
C HIS A 538 28.92 -26.87 -0.87
N GLN A 539 28.39 -25.74 -1.35
CA GLN A 539 27.57 -24.81 -0.55
C GLN A 539 26.34 -25.43 0.13
N ARG A 540 25.90 -26.61 -0.35
CA ARG A 540 24.77 -27.34 0.24
C ARG A 540 25.16 -28.26 1.40
N GLN A 541 26.46 -28.38 1.70
CA GLN A 541 27.05 -29.28 2.69
C GLN A 541 27.92 -28.47 3.68
N LEU A 542 27.32 -27.48 4.34
CA LEU A 542 27.97 -26.59 5.30
C LEU A 542 27.56 -26.87 6.76
N ASP A 543 26.79 -27.93 6.98
CA ASP A 543 26.55 -28.46 8.32
C ASP A 543 27.82 -29.08 8.90
N THR A 544 27.77 -29.49 10.16
CA THR A 544 28.97 -29.96 10.88
C THR A 544 29.66 -31.13 10.16
N ASP A 545 28.87 -32.08 9.64
CA ASP A 545 29.38 -33.25 8.93
C ASP A 545 29.92 -32.86 7.55
N GLY A 546 29.24 -31.95 6.84
CA GLY A 546 29.69 -31.40 5.57
C GLY A 546 31.02 -30.65 5.69
N LEU A 547 31.18 -29.81 6.72
CA LEU A 547 32.44 -29.09 7.00
C LEU A 547 33.59 -30.04 7.35
N ALA A 548 33.32 -31.08 8.14
CA ALA A 548 34.30 -32.13 8.43
C ALA A 548 34.78 -32.82 7.14
N ALA A 549 33.83 -33.23 6.28
CA ALA A 549 34.15 -33.86 4.99
C ALA A 549 34.96 -32.93 4.07
N GLN A 550 34.69 -31.61 4.08
CA GLN A 550 35.46 -30.64 3.30
C GLN A 550 36.89 -30.48 3.83
N ALA A 551 37.07 -30.44 5.15
CA ALA A 551 38.39 -30.37 5.76
C ALA A 551 39.24 -31.60 5.42
N GLU A 552 38.66 -32.80 5.46
CA GLU A 552 39.38 -34.03 5.13
C GLU A 552 39.87 -34.06 3.68
N ARG A 553 39.08 -33.52 2.74
CA ARG A 553 39.46 -33.41 1.31
C ARG A 553 40.69 -32.55 1.08
N ILE A 554 40.94 -31.59 1.97
CA ILE A 554 42.12 -30.73 1.93
C ILE A 554 43.19 -31.21 2.91
N GLY A 555 43.09 -32.43 3.43
CA GLY A 555 44.10 -33.03 4.31
C GLY A 555 44.15 -32.42 5.72
N LEU A 556 43.05 -31.82 6.19
CA LEU A 556 42.86 -31.40 7.58
C LEU A 556 41.98 -32.41 8.33
N SER A 557 42.25 -32.63 9.61
CA SER A 557 41.41 -33.49 10.45
C SER A 557 40.03 -32.85 10.65
N ALA A 558 38.95 -33.64 10.62
CA ALA A 558 37.58 -33.19 10.89
C ALA A 558 37.47 -32.36 12.19
N GLU A 559 38.17 -32.77 13.26
CA GLU A 559 38.18 -32.06 14.55
C GLU A 559 38.77 -30.65 14.44
N ALA A 560 39.69 -30.40 13.51
CA ALA A 560 40.33 -29.09 13.38
C ALA A 560 39.26 -28.01 13.15
N VAL A 561 38.32 -28.24 12.24
CA VAL A 561 37.30 -27.27 11.83
C VAL A 561 35.94 -27.42 12.53
N THR A 562 35.76 -28.49 13.31
CA THR A 562 34.51 -28.75 14.06
C THR A 562 34.67 -28.60 15.58
N SER A 563 35.91 -28.48 16.09
CA SER A 563 36.16 -28.31 17.51
C SER A 563 35.64 -26.97 18.05
N ARG A 564 35.42 -26.90 19.37
CA ARG A 564 35.12 -25.61 20.04
C ARG A 564 36.25 -24.58 19.90
N ASN A 565 37.48 -25.02 19.59
CA ASN A 565 38.65 -24.14 19.49
C ASN A 565 38.64 -23.25 18.25
N VAL A 566 37.83 -23.56 17.24
CA VAL A 566 37.61 -22.70 16.06
C VAL A 566 37.05 -21.33 16.47
N ARG A 567 36.43 -21.22 17.66
CA ARG A 567 35.97 -19.95 18.24
C ARG A 567 37.08 -18.91 18.38
N ARG A 568 38.36 -19.29 18.40
CA ARG A 568 39.48 -18.32 18.41
C ARG A 568 39.51 -17.41 17.18
N HIS A 569 38.89 -17.81 16.07
CA HIS A 569 38.82 -17.02 14.84
C HIS A 569 37.57 -16.14 14.77
N THR A 570 36.75 -16.13 15.83
CA THR A 570 35.54 -15.30 15.90
C THR A 570 35.89 -13.82 15.73
N ASP A 571 36.94 -13.35 16.38
CA ASP A 571 37.38 -11.95 16.28
C ASP A 571 37.76 -11.56 14.84
N ARG A 572 38.37 -12.47 14.08
CA ARG A 572 38.73 -12.23 12.68
C ARG A 572 37.51 -12.08 11.78
N VAL A 573 36.55 -13.00 11.92
CA VAL A 573 35.29 -12.97 11.15
C VAL A 573 34.42 -11.78 11.55
N ASP A 574 34.35 -11.46 12.84
CA ASP A 574 33.60 -10.31 13.34
C ASP A 574 34.25 -8.98 12.91
N ALA A 575 35.58 -8.93 12.81
CA ALA A 575 36.29 -7.79 12.23
C ALA A 575 35.94 -7.59 10.75
N ASP A 576 35.88 -8.64 9.93
CA ASP A 576 35.42 -8.52 8.54
C ASP A 576 33.97 -8.05 8.45
N ILE A 577 33.08 -8.55 9.32
CA ILE A 577 31.69 -8.10 9.37
C ILE A 577 31.61 -6.61 9.76
N ALA A 578 32.38 -6.19 10.77
CA ALA A 578 32.43 -4.80 11.20
C ALA A 578 32.96 -3.89 10.08
N SER A 579 34.03 -4.31 9.41
CA SER A 579 34.63 -3.64 8.25
C SER A 579 33.64 -3.53 7.09
N GLY A 580 32.89 -4.60 6.82
CA GLY A 580 31.83 -4.61 5.83
C GLY A 580 30.72 -3.63 6.17
N ARG A 581 30.22 -3.63 7.40
CA ARG A 581 29.21 -2.67 7.86
C ARG A 581 29.70 -1.22 7.76
N ALA A 582 30.91 -0.96 8.23
CA ALA A 582 31.55 0.35 8.15
C ALA A 582 31.78 0.80 6.70
N SER A 583 31.97 -0.15 5.78
CA SER A 583 32.07 0.12 4.35
C SER A 583 30.71 0.18 3.67
N GLY A 584 29.59 -0.08 4.35
CA GLY A 584 28.22 -0.05 3.82
C GLY A 584 27.71 -1.37 3.20
N VAL A 585 28.28 -2.52 3.52
CA VAL A 585 27.83 -3.82 3.01
C VAL A 585 26.51 -4.22 3.69
N ARG A 586 25.44 -4.35 2.89
CA ARG A 586 24.11 -4.79 3.39
C ARG A 586 23.68 -6.18 2.91
N GLY A 587 24.46 -6.77 2.00
CA GLY A 587 24.19 -8.08 1.43
C GLY A 587 25.42 -8.64 0.73
N THR A 588 25.34 -9.89 0.31
CA THR A 588 26.45 -10.62 -0.30
C THR A 588 26.02 -11.21 -1.65
N PRO A 589 26.90 -11.24 -2.67
CA PRO A 589 28.24 -10.66 -2.67
C PRO A 589 28.18 -9.13 -2.84
N THR A 590 29.08 -8.41 -2.17
CA THR A 590 29.37 -7.00 -2.47
C THR A 590 30.83 -6.86 -2.88
N PHE A 591 31.08 -6.18 -4.00
CA PHE A 591 32.42 -5.98 -4.54
C PHE A 591 32.89 -4.53 -4.38
N PHE A 592 34.20 -4.34 -4.22
CA PHE A 592 34.88 -3.05 -4.35
C PHE A 592 36.03 -3.19 -5.35
N VAL A 593 36.14 -2.26 -6.28
CA VAL A 593 37.21 -2.17 -7.28
C VAL A 593 38.06 -0.94 -6.95
N ASN A 594 39.35 -1.14 -6.66
CA ASN A 594 40.26 -0.07 -6.24
C ASN A 594 39.72 0.78 -5.08
N GLY A 595 39.07 0.11 -4.12
CA GLY A 595 38.48 0.74 -2.94
C GLY A 595 37.15 1.46 -3.21
N ARG A 596 36.65 1.50 -4.44
CA ARG A 596 35.33 2.03 -4.78
C ARG A 596 34.30 0.92 -4.89
N ARG A 597 33.11 1.13 -4.32
CA ARG A 597 32.01 0.17 -4.37
C ARG A 597 31.59 -0.10 -5.81
N TYR A 598 31.49 -1.37 -6.15
CA TYR A 598 30.90 -1.81 -7.41
C TYR A 598 29.38 -1.85 -7.30
N THR A 599 28.70 -1.17 -8.23
CA THR A 599 27.22 -1.06 -8.26
C THR A 599 26.58 -1.69 -9.50
N GLY A 600 27.39 -2.33 -10.36
CA GLY A 600 26.91 -3.04 -11.54
C GLY A 600 26.22 -4.37 -11.19
N ALA A 601 25.70 -5.05 -12.21
CA ALA A 601 25.08 -6.35 -12.03
C ALA A 601 26.13 -7.42 -11.67
N ASN A 602 25.78 -8.35 -10.78
CA ASN A 602 26.64 -9.47 -10.37
C ASN A 602 26.71 -10.53 -11.50
N ASP A 603 27.40 -10.18 -12.58
CA ASP A 603 27.64 -11.03 -13.73
C ASP A 603 29.04 -10.78 -14.33
N ALA A 604 29.53 -11.75 -15.10
CA ALA A 604 30.88 -11.72 -15.65
C ALA A 604 31.13 -10.51 -16.56
N LYS A 605 30.16 -10.09 -17.37
CA LYS A 605 30.32 -8.99 -18.33
C LYS A 605 30.45 -7.67 -17.59
N SER A 606 29.56 -7.41 -16.65
CA SER A 606 29.51 -6.16 -15.90
C SER A 606 30.74 -5.99 -15.00
N LEU A 607 31.23 -7.07 -14.38
CA LEU A 607 32.42 -7.02 -13.53
C LEU A 607 33.72 -6.91 -14.35
N THR A 608 33.79 -7.58 -15.52
CA THR A 608 34.89 -7.42 -16.50
C THR A 608 35.02 -5.95 -16.90
N ALA A 609 33.91 -5.30 -17.27
CA ALA A 609 33.92 -3.90 -17.70
C ALA A 609 34.43 -2.95 -16.60
N ALA A 610 34.06 -3.19 -15.34
CA ALA A 610 34.54 -2.39 -14.21
C ALA A 610 36.03 -2.59 -13.94
N ILE A 611 36.53 -3.83 -14.05
CA ILE A 611 37.96 -4.13 -13.93
C ILE A 611 38.75 -3.47 -15.07
N GLU A 612 38.29 -3.58 -16.31
CA GLU A 612 38.96 -2.97 -17.47
C GLU A 612 38.97 -1.45 -17.38
N ALA A 613 37.87 -0.82 -16.92
CA ALA A 613 37.84 0.62 -16.66
C ALA A 613 38.88 1.02 -15.60
N ALA A 614 38.95 0.30 -14.48
CA ALA A 614 39.90 0.55 -13.42
C ALA A 614 41.38 0.26 -13.79
N MET A 615 41.63 -0.47 -14.90
CA MET A 615 42.99 -0.65 -15.43
C MET A 615 43.47 0.56 -16.24
N HIS A 616 42.57 1.45 -16.65
CA HIS A 616 42.86 2.63 -17.46
C HIS A 616 42.84 3.94 -16.66
N GLU A 617 42.40 3.88 -15.40
CA GLU A 617 42.58 4.93 -14.38
C GLU A 617 43.98 4.85 -13.76
#